data_AF-A0A8H8SZ05-F1
#
_entry.id   AF-A0A8H8SZ05-F1
#
_cell.length_a   1.000
_cell.length_b   1.000
_cell.length_c   1.000
_cell.angle_alpha   90.00
_cell.angle_beta   90.00
_cell.angle_gamma   90.00
#
_symmetry.space_group_name_H-M   'P 1'
#
loop_
_entity.id
_entity.type
_entity.pdbx_description
1 polymer ?
#
loop_
_entity_poly.entity_id
_entity_poly.type
_entity_poly.pdbx_seq_one_letter_code
_entity_poly.pdbx_strand_id
1 'polypeptide(L)'
;MRVSVRTSLVLVVYHLHSYKAIAKALSDQVQSALKAFLVSVACQTRLIHRGFTTAEADIMFNEISPNDPFHLAVIFLTEGDPQGGWWHTSAHGHQKDSTVCEEDFLSTCLVNLEDVAERAVTARIFGVSCGYNLKVNGTINSIVRFLERTPYQSFVTPSTSSLLMCDYIPIFPEIFLNLYYFGTALEPALYRVWGKSKEARSHTGLMLFTRSPESVEMQVKAISYAPIASRPLGVPLPLLQTICGCDNDGMKWSFKKTFVNGLEAIFIYRAPCCQVELQVGIYPGNRQKFVQHEMHFVVENWDRESDYFTFNDSDNVKMKILPPRFDGKPSLVCRDRPWTTAGINAAKMEEQFAEYMNVNTM
;
A
#
# COMPACT_ATOMS: atom_id res chain seq x y z
N MET A 1 4.29 16.15 -24.40
CA MET A 1 4.65 15.34 -25.60
C MET A 1 3.83 14.06 -25.51
N ARG A 2 2.80 13.90 -26.38
CA ARG A 2 1.94 12.70 -26.43
C ARG A 2 2.64 11.67 -27.32
N VAL A 3 3.08 10.55 -26.77
CA VAL A 3 3.51 9.36 -27.53
C VAL A 3 2.22 8.61 -27.88
N SER A 4 1.79 8.37 -29.12
CA SER A 4 2.44 7.81 -30.32
C SER A 4 2.87 6.34 -30.19
N VAL A 5 2.08 5.51 -29.52
CA VAL A 5 1.74 4.14 -29.96
C VAL A 5 0.32 3.86 -29.48
N ARG A 6 -0.54 3.25 -30.31
CA ARG A 6 -1.85 2.74 -29.85
C ARG A 6 -1.60 1.57 -28.91
N THR A 7 -1.38 1.84 -27.63
CA THR A 7 -1.25 0.76 -26.64
C THR A 7 -2.64 0.21 -26.34
N SER A 8 -2.73 -1.11 -26.19
CA SER A 8 -3.96 -1.78 -25.77
C SER A 8 -3.83 -2.31 -24.35
N LEU A 9 -4.96 -2.55 -23.69
CA LEU A 9 -5.02 -3.14 -22.35
C LEU A 9 -5.83 -4.43 -22.37
N VAL A 10 -5.23 -5.50 -21.88
CA VAL A 10 -5.94 -6.69 -21.41
C VAL A 10 -6.25 -6.48 -19.93
N LEU A 11 -7.54 -6.47 -19.58
CA LEU A 11 -8.00 -6.32 -18.20
C LEU A 11 -8.74 -7.58 -17.74
N VAL A 12 -8.16 -8.28 -16.77
CA VAL A 12 -8.80 -9.41 -16.08
C VAL A 12 -9.23 -8.97 -14.69
N VAL A 13 -10.50 -9.14 -14.37
CA VAL A 13 -11.04 -8.85 -13.03
C VAL A 13 -11.55 -10.14 -12.41
N TYR A 14 -10.81 -10.68 -11.45
CA TYR A 14 -11.28 -11.78 -10.61
C TYR A 14 -12.07 -11.24 -9.42
N HIS A 15 -13.17 -11.89 -9.09
CA HIS A 15 -14.04 -11.46 -8.00
C HIS A 15 -14.66 -12.61 -7.21
N LEU A 16 -14.97 -12.36 -5.93
CA LEU A 16 -15.88 -13.20 -5.15
C LEU A 16 -17.31 -13.12 -5.70
N HIS A 17 -18.14 -14.11 -5.39
CA HIS A 17 -19.53 -14.13 -5.89
C HIS A 17 -20.31 -12.88 -5.45
N SER A 18 -20.16 -12.49 -4.19
CA SER A 18 -20.75 -11.29 -3.57
C SER A 18 -20.33 -9.98 -4.27
N TYR A 19 -19.18 -9.96 -4.94
CA TYR A 19 -18.61 -8.76 -5.58
C TYR A 19 -18.88 -8.64 -7.08
N LYS A 20 -19.73 -9.50 -7.65
CA LYS A 20 -20.05 -9.47 -9.10
C LYS A 20 -20.49 -8.09 -9.61
N ALA A 21 -21.37 -7.40 -8.88
CA ALA A 21 -21.86 -6.08 -9.30
C ALA A 21 -20.76 -5.01 -9.27
N ILE A 22 -19.91 -5.04 -8.23
CA ILE A 22 -18.76 -4.14 -8.08
C ILE A 22 -17.73 -4.40 -9.18
N ALA A 23 -17.41 -5.67 -9.44
CA ALA A 23 -16.49 -6.07 -10.51
C ALA A 23 -16.92 -5.54 -11.87
N LYS A 24 -18.22 -5.67 -12.19
CA LYS A 24 -18.79 -5.13 -13.43
C LYS A 24 -18.72 -3.60 -13.48
N ALA A 25 -19.11 -2.92 -12.40
CA ALA A 25 -19.05 -1.46 -12.35
C ALA A 25 -17.60 -0.94 -12.53
N LEU A 26 -16.64 -1.59 -11.87
CA LEU A 26 -15.21 -1.28 -12.00
C LEU A 26 -14.71 -1.49 -13.44
N SER A 27 -15.01 -2.64 -14.05
CA SER A 27 -14.62 -2.92 -15.43
C SER A 27 -15.22 -1.93 -16.41
N ASP A 28 -16.51 -1.59 -16.24
CA ASP A 28 -17.23 -0.68 -17.13
C ASP A 28 -16.65 0.75 -17.02
N GLN A 29 -16.29 1.21 -15.81
CA GLN A 29 -15.67 2.52 -15.62
C GLN A 29 -14.25 2.60 -16.16
N VAL A 30 -13.41 1.59 -15.92
CA VAL A 30 -12.04 1.55 -16.46
C VAL A 30 -12.06 1.52 -17.99
N GLN A 31 -12.90 0.67 -18.58
CA GLN A 31 -13.06 0.62 -20.03
C GLN A 31 -13.55 1.95 -20.60
N SER A 32 -14.58 2.56 -20.00
CA SER A 32 -15.14 3.83 -20.47
C SER A 32 -14.09 4.95 -20.41
N ALA A 33 -13.36 5.04 -19.30
CA ALA A 33 -12.31 6.02 -19.13
C ALA A 33 -11.20 5.89 -20.18
N LEU A 34 -10.70 4.67 -20.42
CA LEU A 34 -9.63 4.41 -21.40
C LEU A 34 -10.11 4.57 -22.85
N LYS A 35 -11.32 4.09 -23.19
CA LYS A 35 -11.91 4.24 -24.53
C LYS A 35 -12.13 5.70 -24.91
N ALA A 36 -12.44 6.58 -23.95
CA ALA A 36 -12.54 8.02 -24.19
C ALA A 36 -11.22 8.64 -24.72
N PHE A 37 -10.08 7.98 -24.48
CA PHE A 37 -8.77 8.37 -24.99
C PHE A 37 -8.23 7.43 -26.07
N LEU A 38 -9.10 6.64 -26.71
CA LEU A 38 -8.77 5.71 -27.81
C LEU A 38 -7.78 4.60 -27.43
N VAL A 39 -7.71 4.23 -26.15
CA VAL A 39 -7.00 3.04 -25.69
C VAL A 39 -7.95 1.84 -25.83
N SER A 40 -7.56 0.84 -26.62
CA SER A 40 -8.36 -0.39 -26.77
C SER A 40 -8.29 -1.21 -25.48
N VAL A 41 -9.42 -1.76 -25.04
CA VAL A 41 -9.49 -2.58 -23.82
C VAL A 41 -10.24 -3.87 -24.13
N ALA A 42 -9.55 -5.00 -24.05
CA ALA A 42 -10.15 -6.33 -23.96
C ALA A 42 -10.33 -6.65 -22.47
N CYS A 43 -11.54 -6.99 -22.05
CA CYS A 43 -11.85 -7.11 -20.63
C CYS A 43 -12.69 -8.33 -20.31
N GLN A 44 -12.27 -9.07 -19.28
CA GLN A 44 -12.96 -10.24 -18.78
C GLN A 44 -13.17 -10.14 -17.27
N THR A 45 -14.35 -10.54 -16.81
CA THR A 45 -14.70 -10.67 -15.39
C THR A 45 -14.92 -12.15 -15.07
N ARG A 46 -14.27 -12.64 -14.00
CA ARG A 46 -14.27 -14.06 -13.64
C ARG A 46 -14.44 -14.25 -12.14
N LEU A 47 -15.07 -15.36 -11.76
CA LEU A 47 -15.03 -15.82 -10.37
C LEU A 47 -13.63 -16.34 -10.07
N ILE A 48 -13.11 -16.08 -8.86
CA ILE A 48 -11.74 -16.46 -8.46
C ILE A 48 -11.47 -17.97 -8.67
N HIS A 49 -12.42 -18.86 -8.35
CA HIS A 49 -12.26 -20.32 -8.56
C HIS A 49 -12.38 -20.78 -10.00
N ARG A 50 -12.76 -19.90 -10.92
CA ARG A 50 -12.83 -20.15 -12.35
C ARG A 50 -11.73 -19.36 -13.02
N GLY A 51 -10.49 -19.76 -12.74
CA GLY A 51 -9.33 -19.34 -13.52
C GLY A 51 -9.56 -19.56 -15.02
N PHE A 52 -8.72 -18.98 -15.86
CA PHE A 52 -8.80 -19.24 -17.31
C PHE A 52 -8.34 -20.65 -17.62
N THR A 53 -8.96 -21.31 -18.58
CA THR A 53 -8.26 -22.33 -19.37
C THR A 53 -7.33 -21.63 -20.38
N THR A 54 -6.27 -22.31 -20.84
CA THR A 54 -5.35 -21.76 -21.85
C THR A 54 -6.10 -21.26 -23.10
N ALA A 55 -7.07 -22.04 -23.59
CA ALA A 55 -7.88 -21.67 -24.76
C ALA A 55 -8.75 -20.42 -24.53
N GLU A 56 -9.28 -20.22 -23.32
CA GLU A 56 -10.06 -19.01 -23.00
C GLU A 56 -9.16 -17.78 -22.89
N ALA A 57 -7.93 -17.95 -22.41
CA ALA A 57 -6.95 -16.88 -22.41
C ALA A 57 -6.67 -16.45 -23.86
N ASP A 58 -6.39 -17.40 -24.75
CA ASP A 58 -6.15 -17.16 -26.19
C ASP A 58 -7.27 -16.38 -26.88
N ILE A 59 -8.53 -16.71 -26.59
CA ILE A 59 -9.69 -16.00 -27.16
C ILE A 59 -9.71 -14.53 -26.75
N MET A 60 -9.41 -14.21 -25.48
CA MET A 60 -9.33 -12.83 -25.01
C MET A 60 -8.22 -12.06 -25.72
N PHE A 61 -7.10 -12.70 -26.09
CA PHE A 61 -6.03 -12.04 -26.86
C PHE A 61 -6.42 -11.71 -28.28
N ASN A 62 -7.28 -12.52 -28.90
CA ASN A 62 -7.75 -12.26 -30.25
C ASN A 62 -8.64 -11.00 -30.33
N GLU A 63 -9.13 -10.46 -29.21
CA GLU A 63 -9.82 -9.17 -29.16
C GLU A 63 -8.86 -7.97 -29.34
N ILE A 64 -7.55 -8.18 -29.16
CA ILE A 64 -6.51 -7.17 -29.37
C ILE A 64 -5.76 -7.49 -30.66
N SER A 65 -5.32 -6.45 -31.36
CA SER A 65 -4.46 -6.58 -32.53
C SER A 65 -3.16 -7.32 -32.15
N PRO A 66 -2.83 -8.46 -32.78
CA PRO A 66 -1.68 -9.28 -32.41
C PRO A 66 -0.32 -8.60 -32.67
N ASN A 67 -0.32 -7.54 -33.48
CA ASN A 67 0.89 -6.79 -33.85
C ASN A 67 1.08 -5.51 -33.03
N ASP A 68 0.09 -5.11 -32.22
CA ASP A 68 0.17 -3.90 -31.42
C ASP A 68 0.67 -4.21 -30.01
N PRO A 69 1.52 -3.36 -29.41
CA PRO A 69 1.93 -3.55 -28.02
C PRO A 69 0.72 -3.43 -27.08
N PHE A 70 0.69 -4.32 -26.09
CA PHE A 70 -0.37 -4.34 -25.10
C PHE A 70 0.18 -4.45 -23.68
N HIS A 71 -0.62 -4.02 -22.71
CA HIS A 71 -0.38 -4.22 -21.29
C HIS A 71 -1.38 -5.23 -20.73
N LEU A 72 -0.99 -5.97 -19.70
CA LEU A 72 -1.86 -6.83 -18.91
C LEU A 72 -2.05 -6.21 -17.52
N ALA A 73 -3.31 -6.07 -17.11
CA ALA A 73 -3.69 -5.74 -15.75
C ALA A 73 -4.64 -6.81 -15.19
N VAL A 74 -4.29 -7.37 -14.04
CA VAL A 74 -5.13 -8.31 -13.29
C VAL A 74 -5.59 -7.62 -12.01
N ILE A 75 -6.89 -7.63 -11.74
CA ILE A 75 -7.48 -7.09 -10.52
C ILE A 75 -8.09 -8.24 -9.70
N PHE A 76 -7.75 -8.32 -8.42
CA PHE A 76 -8.37 -9.25 -7.48
C PHE A 76 -9.35 -8.49 -6.57
N LEU A 77 -10.64 -8.76 -6.68
CA LEU A 77 -11.68 -8.29 -5.75
C LEU A 77 -11.98 -9.41 -4.76
N THR A 78 -11.23 -9.42 -3.66
CA THR A 78 -11.27 -10.47 -2.63
C THR A 78 -11.04 -9.89 -1.24
N GLU A 79 -11.06 -10.71 -0.19
CA GLU A 79 -10.73 -10.31 1.18
C GLU A 79 -9.48 -11.05 1.65
N GLY A 80 -8.64 -10.40 2.46
CA GLY A 80 -7.55 -11.05 3.18
C GLY A 80 -8.04 -11.60 4.51
N ASP A 81 -7.67 -12.83 4.84
CA ASP A 81 -8.03 -13.44 6.10
C ASP A 81 -7.02 -13.05 7.21
N PRO A 82 -7.47 -12.65 8.42
CA PRO A 82 -6.56 -12.30 9.51
C PRO A 82 -5.70 -13.47 10.03
N GLN A 83 -6.02 -14.71 9.67
CA GLN A 83 -5.22 -15.91 9.94
C GLN A 83 -4.23 -16.24 8.82
N GLY A 84 -4.29 -15.52 7.70
CA GLY A 84 -3.45 -15.74 6.52
C GLY A 84 -4.26 -16.27 5.33
N GLY A 85 -3.80 -15.99 4.12
CA GLY A 85 -4.48 -16.34 2.89
C GLY A 85 -5.53 -15.32 2.42
N TRP A 86 -6.19 -15.67 1.33
CA TRP A 86 -7.27 -14.89 0.72
C TRP A 86 -8.55 -15.69 0.62
N TRP A 87 -9.66 -14.97 0.69
CA TRP A 87 -10.98 -15.52 0.45
C TRP A 87 -11.12 -15.99 -1.00
N HIS A 88 -11.82 -17.09 -1.15
CA HIS A 88 -11.96 -17.86 -2.38
C HIS A 88 -13.35 -18.50 -2.40
N THR A 89 -14.13 -18.21 -3.46
CA THR A 89 -15.48 -18.80 -3.63
C THR A 89 -15.33 -20.30 -3.92
N SER A 90 -15.84 -21.22 -3.08
CA SER A 90 -15.70 -22.66 -3.36
C SER A 90 -16.49 -23.11 -4.60
N ALA A 91 -15.96 -24.13 -5.29
CA ALA A 91 -16.52 -24.67 -6.53
C ALA A 91 -17.68 -25.68 -6.33
N HIS A 92 -18.07 -26.02 -5.09
CA HIS A 92 -19.02 -27.11 -4.80
C HIS A 92 -20.14 -26.67 -3.82
N GLY A 93 -21.40 -26.98 -4.16
CA GLY A 93 -22.56 -26.67 -3.32
C GLY A 93 -22.98 -25.19 -3.34
N HIS A 94 -23.66 -24.73 -2.28
CA HIS A 94 -24.27 -23.39 -2.11
C HIS A 94 -23.32 -22.18 -2.18
N GLN A 95 -22.20 -22.24 -2.92
CA GLN A 95 -21.23 -21.15 -3.10
C GLN A 95 -20.77 -20.58 -1.74
N LYS A 96 -20.33 -21.46 -0.84
CA LYS A 96 -19.74 -21.01 0.42
C LYS A 96 -18.34 -20.48 0.17
N ASP A 97 -18.05 -19.29 0.67
CA ASP A 97 -16.71 -18.74 0.63
C ASP A 97 -15.79 -19.53 1.58
N SER A 98 -14.56 -19.76 1.14
CA SER A 98 -13.50 -20.51 1.83
C SER A 98 -12.21 -19.71 1.76
N THR A 99 -11.21 -20.00 2.60
CA THR A 99 -9.90 -19.37 2.52
C THR A 99 -8.88 -20.34 1.92
N VAL A 100 -7.93 -19.81 1.16
CA VAL A 100 -6.80 -20.54 0.58
C VAL A 100 -5.52 -19.76 0.84
N CYS A 101 -4.38 -20.45 0.90
CA CYS A 101 -3.09 -19.78 1.09
C CYS A 101 -2.74 -18.88 -0.10
N GLU A 102 -1.77 -17.99 0.09
CA GLU A 102 -1.40 -16.99 -0.91
C GLU A 102 -0.88 -17.60 -2.22
N GLU A 103 -0.04 -18.64 -2.14
CA GLU A 103 0.51 -19.31 -3.32
C GLU A 103 -0.59 -20.00 -4.15
N ASP A 104 -1.48 -20.76 -3.49
CA ASP A 104 -2.59 -21.45 -4.16
C ASP A 104 -3.57 -20.47 -4.81
N PHE A 105 -3.86 -19.35 -4.12
CA PHE A 105 -4.69 -18.28 -4.66
C PHE A 105 -4.09 -17.70 -5.95
N LEU A 106 -2.82 -17.28 -5.88
CA LEU A 106 -2.13 -16.66 -7.00
C LEU A 106 -1.98 -17.65 -8.15
N SER A 107 -1.64 -18.91 -7.85
CA SER A 107 -1.54 -19.98 -8.83
C SER A 107 -2.85 -20.18 -9.60
N THR A 108 -3.97 -20.24 -8.87
CA THR A 108 -5.30 -20.44 -9.45
C THR A 108 -5.69 -19.32 -10.42
N CYS A 109 -5.32 -18.08 -10.11
CA CYS A 109 -5.70 -16.92 -10.91
C CYS A 109 -4.70 -16.53 -12.01
N LEU A 110 -3.42 -16.87 -11.87
CA LEU A 110 -2.36 -16.28 -12.69
C LEU A 110 -1.63 -17.26 -13.60
N VAL A 111 -1.51 -18.55 -13.25
CA VAL A 111 -0.68 -19.51 -14.03
C VAL A 111 -1.12 -19.59 -15.50
N ASN A 112 -2.42 -19.65 -15.75
CA ASN A 112 -2.94 -19.73 -17.12
C ASN A 112 -2.91 -18.38 -17.88
N LEU A 113 -2.33 -17.35 -17.29
CA LEU A 113 -2.08 -16.03 -17.88
C LEU A 113 -0.57 -15.73 -18.01
N GLU A 114 0.32 -16.69 -17.76
CA GLU A 114 1.77 -16.46 -17.80
C GLU A 114 2.27 -16.13 -19.21
N ASP A 115 1.93 -16.94 -20.21
CA ASP A 115 2.29 -16.70 -21.63
C ASP A 115 1.88 -15.30 -22.12
N VAL A 116 0.79 -14.79 -21.55
CA VAL A 116 0.22 -13.48 -21.82
C VAL A 116 1.06 -12.39 -21.20
N ALA A 117 1.38 -12.58 -19.92
CA ALA A 117 2.16 -11.65 -19.13
C ALA A 117 3.58 -11.53 -19.69
N GLU A 118 4.16 -12.62 -20.21
CA GLU A 118 5.46 -12.62 -20.91
C GLU A 118 5.45 -11.77 -22.19
N ARG A 119 4.36 -11.81 -22.96
CA ARG A 119 4.21 -11.03 -24.20
C ARG A 119 3.83 -9.57 -23.97
N ALA A 120 3.30 -9.23 -22.79
CA ALA A 120 2.85 -7.89 -22.47
C ALA A 120 4.02 -6.93 -22.22
N VAL A 121 3.89 -5.68 -22.66
CA VAL A 121 4.85 -4.60 -22.34
C VAL A 121 4.97 -4.43 -20.82
N THR A 122 3.84 -4.51 -20.13
CA THR A 122 3.83 -4.67 -18.67
C THR A 122 2.69 -5.58 -18.23
N ALA A 123 2.95 -6.45 -17.27
CA ALA A 123 2.00 -7.30 -16.56
C ALA A 123 1.94 -6.89 -15.08
N ARG A 124 0.81 -6.35 -14.65
CA ARG A 124 0.62 -5.78 -13.31
C ARG A 124 -0.60 -6.40 -12.61
N ILE A 125 -0.44 -6.63 -11.32
CA ILE A 125 -1.50 -7.16 -10.45
C ILE A 125 -1.93 -6.06 -9.48
N PHE A 126 -3.24 -5.93 -9.27
CA PHE A 126 -3.83 -5.01 -8.32
C PHE A 126 -4.76 -5.79 -7.39
N GLY A 127 -4.36 -5.92 -6.13
CA GLY A 127 -5.18 -6.43 -5.05
C GLY A 127 -6.14 -5.36 -4.59
N VAL A 128 -7.42 -5.66 -4.65
CA VAL A 128 -8.49 -4.89 -4.03
C VAL A 128 -9.03 -5.77 -2.91
N SER A 129 -8.29 -5.77 -1.81
CA SER A 129 -8.55 -6.58 -0.64
C SER A 129 -8.24 -5.83 0.65
N CYS A 130 -8.83 -6.25 1.77
CA CYS A 130 -8.33 -5.83 3.07
C CYS A 130 -6.92 -6.41 3.29
N GLY A 131 -5.98 -5.61 3.79
CA GLY A 131 -4.59 -6.03 4.01
C GLY A 131 -4.37 -6.84 5.29
N TYR A 132 -5.36 -7.59 5.80
CA TYR A 132 -5.24 -8.30 7.08
C TYR A 132 -4.21 -9.42 7.02
N ASN A 133 -4.23 -10.21 5.95
CA ASN A 133 -3.31 -11.32 5.76
C ASN A 133 -1.85 -10.85 5.66
N LEU A 134 -1.60 -9.64 5.15
CA LEU A 134 -0.25 -9.08 5.02
C LEU A 134 0.47 -8.84 6.37
N LYS A 135 -0.25 -8.90 7.49
CA LYS A 135 0.32 -8.82 8.84
C LYS A 135 0.71 -10.19 9.40
N VAL A 136 0.31 -11.27 8.74
CA VAL A 136 0.61 -12.64 9.15
C VAL A 136 2.02 -12.98 8.69
N ASN A 137 2.78 -13.62 9.58
CA ASN A 137 4.17 -13.96 9.32
C ASN A 137 4.27 -14.92 8.12
N GLY A 138 5.23 -14.68 7.22
CA GLY A 138 5.45 -15.48 6.02
C GLY A 138 4.52 -15.18 4.83
N THR A 139 3.42 -14.42 5.00
CA THR A 139 2.53 -14.05 3.89
C THR A 139 3.25 -13.25 2.80
N ILE A 140 3.99 -12.21 3.18
CA ILE A 140 4.74 -11.37 2.23
C ILE A 140 5.77 -12.21 1.48
N ASN A 141 6.51 -13.08 2.19
CA ASN A 141 7.50 -13.97 1.61
C ASN A 141 6.87 -14.95 0.60
N SER A 142 5.72 -15.53 0.92
CA SER A 142 4.98 -16.44 0.03
C SER A 142 4.56 -15.74 -1.27
N ILE A 143 4.09 -14.50 -1.16
CA ILE A 143 3.76 -13.66 -2.33
C ILE A 143 5.03 -13.37 -3.15
N VAL A 144 6.13 -12.97 -2.50
CA VAL A 144 7.42 -12.71 -3.16
C VAL A 144 7.90 -13.94 -3.93
N ARG A 145 7.93 -15.11 -3.28
CA ARG A 145 8.38 -16.37 -3.88
C ARG A 145 7.56 -16.76 -5.10
N PHE A 146 6.25 -16.57 -5.05
CA PHE A 146 5.38 -16.78 -6.21
C PHE A 146 5.75 -15.82 -7.34
N LEU A 147 5.82 -14.51 -7.04
CA LEU A 147 6.06 -13.48 -8.05
C LEU A 147 7.45 -13.57 -8.71
N GLU A 148 8.48 -13.93 -7.96
CA GLU A 148 9.84 -14.09 -8.50
C GLU A 148 9.94 -15.21 -9.55
N ARG A 149 9.02 -16.18 -9.54
CA ARG A 149 8.96 -17.31 -10.49
C ARG A 149 8.05 -17.07 -11.70
N THR A 150 7.35 -15.95 -11.73
CA THR A 150 6.33 -15.64 -12.76
C THR A 150 6.72 -14.37 -13.52
N PRO A 151 6.12 -14.07 -14.69
CA PRO A 151 6.44 -12.88 -15.51
C PRO A 151 5.88 -11.55 -14.98
N TYR A 152 5.03 -11.54 -13.95
CA TYR A 152 4.42 -10.32 -13.42
C TYR A 152 5.46 -9.38 -12.82
N GLN A 153 5.45 -8.10 -13.23
CA GLN A 153 6.47 -7.15 -12.76
C GLN A 153 6.07 -6.40 -11.49
N SER A 154 4.78 -6.43 -11.14
CA SER A 154 4.31 -5.76 -9.94
C SER A 154 3.03 -6.33 -9.39
N PHE A 155 2.90 -6.23 -8.06
CA PHE A 155 1.66 -6.44 -7.34
C PHE A 155 1.45 -5.26 -6.38
N VAL A 156 0.29 -4.60 -6.47
CA VAL A 156 -0.09 -3.50 -5.59
C VAL A 156 -1.28 -3.95 -4.78
N THR A 157 -1.22 -3.86 -3.45
CA THR A 157 -2.37 -4.22 -2.61
C THR A 157 -2.44 -3.33 -1.37
N PRO A 158 -3.62 -3.00 -0.85
CA PRO A 158 -3.79 -2.29 0.42
C PRO A 158 -3.05 -2.99 1.57
N SER A 159 -2.37 -2.21 2.42
CA SER A 159 -1.75 -2.69 3.66
C SER A 159 -2.64 -2.53 4.90
N THR A 160 -3.84 -1.97 4.73
CA THR A 160 -4.83 -1.76 5.80
C THR A 160 -6.22 -2.22 5.37
N SER A 161 -7.15 -2.28 6.32
CA SER A 161 -8.47 -2.89 6.14
C SER A 161 -9.62 -1.87 5.97
N SER A 162 -9.31 -0.60 5.73
CA SER A 162 -10.30 0.47 5.97
C SER A 162 -11.05 0.97 4.73
N LEU A 163 -10.63 0.63 3.50
CA LEU A 163 -11.40 0.97 2.29
C LEU A 163 -12.39 -0.13 1.94
N LEU A 164 -13.62 0.27 1.63
CA LEU A 164 -14.63 -0.65 1.10
C LEU A 164 -14.36 -0.90 -0.39
N MET A 165 -14.80 -2.05 -0.89
CA MET A 165 -14.63 -2.43 -2.30
C MET A 165 -15.18 -1.38 -3.28
N CYS A 166 -16.29 -0.73 -2.92
CA CYS A 166 -16.90 0.32 -3.74
C CYS A 166 -16.04 1.58 -3.87
N ASP A 167 -15.17 1.86 -2.90
CA ASP A 167 -14.34 3.07 -2.89
C ASP A 167 -13.23 3.01 -3.96
N TYR A 168 -12.91 1.81 -4.45
CA TYR A 168 -11.92 1.61 -5.50
C TYR A 168 -12.45 1.92 -6.91
N ILE A 169 -13.77 1.87 -7.11
CA ILE A 169 -14.43 2.14 -8.39
C ILE A 169 -13.99 3.49 -8.97
N PRO A 170 -14.02 4.62 -8.23
CA PRO A 170 -13.55 5.91 -8.76
C PRO A 170 -12.01 6.05 -8.80
N ILE A 171 -11.26 5.26 -8.05
CA ILE A 171 -9.79 5.36 -7.93
C ILE A 171 -9.10 4.71 -9.15
N PHE A 172 -9.52 3.51 -9.52
CA PHE A 172 -8.86 2.70 -10.54
C PHE A 172 -8.86 3.31 -11.95
N PRO A 173 -9.96 3.94 -12.45
CA PRO A 173 -9.94 4.63 -13.73
C PRO A 173 -8.85 5.70 -13.80
N GLU A 174 -8.63 6.48 -12.72
CA GLU A 174 -7.56 7.48 -12.70
C GLU A 174 -6.17 6.83 -12.70
N ILE A 175 -5.96 5.75 -11.93
CA ILE A 175 -4.71 4.98 -11.95
C ILE A 175 -4.43 4.49 -13.39
N PHE A 176 -5.41 3.86 -14.02
CA PHE A 176 -5.26 3.25 -15.34
C PHE A 176 -5.02 4.29 -16.43
N LEU A 177 -5.66 5.47 -16.36
CA LEU A 177 -5.35 6.59 -17.24
C LEU A 177 -3.90 7.05 -17.09
N ASN A 178 -3.39 7.18 -15.86
CA ASN A 178 -1.99 7.57 -15.64
C ASN A 178 -1.03 6.51 -16.19
N LEU A 179 -1.31 5.23 -15.98
CA LEU A 179 -0.45 4.14 -16.44
C LEU A 179 -0.46 3.97 -17.97
N TYR A 180 -1.64 3.88 -18.58
CA TYR A 180 -1.79 3.36 -19.95
C TYR A 180 -2.06 4.44 -20.99
N TYR A 181 -2.56 5.61 -20.59
CA TYR A 181 -2.70 6.75 -21.51
C TYR A 181 -1.56 7.75 -21.36
N PHE A 182 -1.23 8.15 -20.12
CA PHE A 182 -0.14 9.10 -19.87
C PHE A 182 1.25 8.44 -19.82
N GLY A 183 1.35 7.11 -19.75
CA GLY A 183 2.63 6.39 -19.69
C GLY A 183 3.41 6.67 -18.40
N THR A 184 2.72 7.04 -17.31
CA THR A 184 3.36 7.33 -16.02
C THR A 184 3.83 6.03 -15.39
N ALA A 185 5.02 6.04 -14.79
CA ALA A 185 5.50 4.91 -14.00
C ALA A 185 4.55 4.56 -12.84
N LEU A 186 4.56 3.28 -12.42
CA LEU A 186 3.60 2.76 -11.45
C LEU A 186 3.59 3.53 -10.13
N GLU A 187 4.74 3.63 -9.48
CA GLU A 187 4.87 4.26 -8.16
C GLU A 187 4.45 5.75 -8.18
N PRO A 188 4.90 6.62 -9.12
CA PRO A 188 4.39 7.98 -9.25
C PRO A 188 2.89 8.09 -9.55
N ALA A 189 2.33 7.16 -10.34
CA ALA A 189 0.89 7.13 -10.62
C ALA A 189 0.09 6.81 -9.35
N LEU A 190 0.56 5.85 -8.55
CA LEU A 190 -0.03 5.52 -7.25
C LEU A 190 0.02 6.74 -6.32
N TYR A 191 1.19 7.36 -6.09
CA TYR A 191 1.31 8.54 -5.24
C TYR A 191 0.39 9.68 -5.66
N ARG A 192 0.25 9.93 -6.96
CA ARG A 192 -0.63 10.97 -7.49
C ARG A 192 -2.09 10.69 -7.17
N VAL A 193 -2.58 9.50 -7.49
CA VAL A 193 -4.01 9.18 -7.32
C VAL A 193 -4.34 9.01 -5.83
N TRP A 194 -3.49 8.30 -5.09
CA TRP A 194 -3.63 8.14 -3.65
C TRP A 194 -3.57 9.48 -2.93
N GLY A 195 -2.66 10.36 -3.35
CA GLY A 195 -2.52 11.70 -2.83
C GLY A 195 -3.68 12.62 -3.14
N LYS A 196 -4.55 12.32 -4.11
CA LYS A 196 -5.75 13.13 -4.44
C LYS A 196 -7.02 12.65 -3.76
N SER A 197 -7.24 11.33 -3.70
CA SER A 197 -8.46 10.76 -3.12
C SER A 197 -8.47 10.93 -1.59
N LYS A 198 -9.50 11.60 -1.06
CA LYS A 198 -9.65 11.79 0.38
C LYS A 198 -9.88 10.46 1.08
N GLU A 199 -10.65 9.59 0.46
CA GLU A 199 -10.99 8.24 0.90
C GLU A 199 -9.71 7.41 1.00
N ALA A 200 -8.91 7.36 -0.08
CA ALA A 200 -7.64 6.64 -0.12
C ALA A 200 -6.66 7.12 0.98
N ARG A 201 -6.52 8.44 1.14
CA ARG A 201 -5.66 9.05 2.18
C ARG A 201 -6.11 8.75 3.61
N SER A 202 -7.41 8.76 3.86
CA SER A 202 -7.95 8.69 5.22
C SER A 202 -7.89 7.27 5.79
N HIS A 203 -7.84 6.26 4.92
CA HIS A 203 -8.09 4.88 5.31
C HIS A 203 -6.96 3.90 4.93
N THR A 204 -6.11 4.21 3.95
CA THR A 204 -5.27 3.15 3.35
C THR A 204 -3.79 3.49 3.13
N GLY A 205 -2.93 2.53 3.48
CA GLY A 205 -1.56 2.41 2.97
C GLY A 205 -1.46 1.36 1.87
N LEU A 206 -0.40 1.37 1.09
CA LEU A 206 -0.17 0.42 0.00
C LEU A 206 1.04 -0.46 0.31
N MET A 207 0.94 -1.74 -0.02
CA MET A 207 2.07 -2.63 -0.24
C MET A 207 2.36 -2.66 -1.74
N LEU A 208 3.61 -2.40 -2.10
CA LEU A 208 4.07 -2.40 -3.48
C LEU A 208 5.17 -3.45 -3.63
N PHE A 209 4.88 -4.50 -4.39
CA PHE A 209 5.84 -5.50 -4.84
C PHE A 209 6.22 -5.12 -6.27
N THR A 210 7.51 -4.91 -6.55
CA THR A 210 7.98 -4.49 -7.88
C THR A 210 9.35 -5.06 -8.19
N ARG A 211 9.59 -5.32 -9.47
CA ARG A 211 10.92 -5.60 -10.01
C ARG A 211 11.14 -4.85 -11.32
N SER A 212 12.41 -4.63 -11.67
CA SER A 212 12.75 -4.20 -13.03
C SER A 212 12.57 -5.37 -14.01
N PRO A 213 12.36 -5.11 -15.31
CA PRO A 213 12.22 -6.17 -16.31
C PRO A 213 13.42 -7.13 -16.38
N GLU A 214 14.59 -6.66 -15.99
CA GLU A 214 15.85 -7.42 -16.03
C GLU A 214 16.18 -8.12 -14.70
N SER A 215 15.43 -7.84 -13.64
CA SER A 215 15.66 -8.41 -12.31
C SER A 215 14.67 -9.53 -12.05
N VAL A 216 15.16 -10.65 -11.51
CA VAL A 216 14.30 -11.69 -10.93
C VAL A 216 13.82 -11.28 -9.55
N GLU A 217 14.65 -10.53 -8.81
CA GLU A 217 14.40 -10.12 -7.44
C GLU A 217 13.26 -9.12 -7.32
N MET A 218 12.31 -9.43 -6.44
CA MET A 218 11.20 -8.56 -6.07
C MET A 218 11.55 -7.66 -4.88
N GLN A 219 11.39 -6.35 -5.08
CA GLN A 219 11.45 -5.37 -3.99
C GLN A 219 10.06 -5.17 -3.41
N VAL A 220 9.97 -5.11 -2.08
CA VAL A 220 8.71 -4.86 -1.36
C VAL A 220 8.80 -3.57 -0.58
N LYS A 221 7.81 -2.69 -0.77
CA LYS A 221 7.70 -1.40 -0.09
C LYS A 221 6.34 -1.27 0.58
N ALA A 222 6.33 -0.82 1.84
CA ALA A 222 5.14 -0.29 2.48
C ALA A 222 5.09 1.23 2.31
N ILE A 223 4.03 1.72 1.71
CA ILE A 223 3.79 3.14 1.42
C ILE A 223 2.63 3.61 2.29
N SER A 224 2.86 4.64 3.10
CA SER A 224 1.86 5.22 3.99
C SER A 224 1.69 6.72 3.76
N TYR A 225 0.45 7.18 3.62
CA TYR A 225 0.15 8.61 3.70
C TYR A 225 0.40 9.11 5.13
N ALA A 226 1.23 10.14 5.26
CA ALA A 226 1.80 10.60 6.53
C ALA A 226 1.66 12.12 6.74
N PRO A 227 0.44 12.68 6.70
CA PRO A 227 0.21 14.09 6.97
C PRO A 227 0.65 14.41 8.39
N ILE A 228 1.50 15.43 8.56
CA ILE A 228 2.01 15.83 9.88
C ILE A 228 0.87 16.14 10.85
N ALA A 229 -0.25 16.69 10.38
CA ALA A 229 -1.36 17.09 11.24
C ALA A 229 -2.12 15.93 11.92
N SER A 230 -2.08 14.72 11.37
CA SER A 230 -2.89 13.59 11.88
C SER A 230 -2.18 12.24 11.90
N ARG A 231 -1.11 12.08 11.12
CA ARG A 231 -0.34 10.84 11.02
C ARG A 231 1.17 11.13 10.83
N PRO A 232 1.84 11.78 11.80
CA PRO A 232 3.28 12.05 11.67
C PRO A 232 4.04 10.74 11.41
N LEU A 233 4.82 10.73 10.33
CA LEU A 233 5.59 9.55 9.91
C LEU A 233 4.77 8.27 9.74
N GLY A 234 3.48 8.40 9.38
CA GLY A 234 2.55 7.29 9.18
C GLY A 234 1.82 6.83 10.45
N VAL A 235 2.26 7.28 11.63
CA VAL A 235 1.73 6.88 12.95
C VAL A 235 0.43 7.62 13.23
N PRO A 236 -0.73 6.94 13.34
CA PRO A 236 -2.00 7.59 13.62
C PRO A 236 -2.01 8.21 15.02
N LEU A 237 -2.46 9.47 15.11
CA LEU A 237 -2.69 10.11 16.40
C LEU A 237 -3.96 9.55 17.07
N PRO A 238 -4.01 9.48 18.42
CA PRO A 238 -5.21 9.09 19.13
C PRO A 238 -6.36 10.05 18.82
N LEU A 239 -7.59 9.55 18.84
CA LEU A 239 -8.76 10.40 18.63
C LEU A 239 -8.85 11.44 19.76
N LEU A 240 -9.14 12.69 19.40
CA LEU A 240 -9.18 13.75 20.41
C LEU A 240 -10.29 13.51 21.44
N GLN A 241 -11.43 12.97 21.01
CA GLN A 241 -12.57 12.64 21.87
C GLN A 241 -12.20 11.63 22.96
N THR A 242 -11.36 10.63 22.66
CA THR A 242 -10.94 9.63 23.65
C THR A 242 -10.03 10.23 24.74
N ILE A 243 -9.42 11.40 24.48
CA ILE A 243 -8.52 12.07 25.43
C ILE A 243 -9.22 13.19 26.19
N CYS A 244 -9.99 14.04 25.50
CA CYS A 244 -10.59 15.24 26.10
C CYS A 244 -12.10 15.19 26.27
N GLY A 245 -12.80 14.17 25.77
CA GLY A 245 -14.26 14.10 25.82
C GLY A 245 -14.96 15.23 25.04
N CYS A 246 -14.25 15.92 24.14
CA CYS A 246 -14.83 16.99 23.35
C CYS A 246 -15.71 16.40 22.25
N ASP A 247 -17.02 16.59 22.34
CA ASP A 247 -18.04 16.03 21.42
C ASP A 247 -18.24 16.83 20.12
N ASN A 248 -17.29 17.68 19.75
CA ASN A 248 -17.40 18.45 18.52
C ASN A 248 -16.85 17.66 17.33
N ASP A 249 -17.76 17.16 16.49
CA ASP A 249 -17.46 16.56 15.19
C ASP A 249 -16.54 17.48 14.37
N GLY A 250 -15.30 17.04 14.19
CA GLY A 250 -14.29 17.74 13.37
C GLY A 250 -13.16 18.42 14.16
N MET A 251 -13.16 18.42 15.49
CA MET A 251 -12.00 18.88 16.25
C MET A 251 -10.81 17.92 16.09
N LYS A 252 -9.71 18.44 15.55
CA LYS A 252 -8.46 17.69 15.30
C LYS A 252 -7.31 18.24 16.14
N TRP A 253 -6.30 17.41 16.36
CA TRP A 253 -5.02 17.84 16.89
C TRP A 253 -4.45 19.00 16.06
N SER A 254 -4.06 20.09 16.73
CA SER A 254 -3.36 21.21 16.11
C SER A 254 -1.86 21.01 16.26
N PHE A 255 -1.18 20.72 15.15
CA PHE A 255 0.29 20.63 15.12
C PHE A 255 0.92 21.97 15.53
N LYS A 256 1.91 21.92 16.42
CA LYS A 256 2.62 23.10 16.93
C LYS A 256 4.06 23.14 16.45
N LYS A 257 4.81 22.07 16.65
CA LYS A 257 6.24 22.04 16.34
C LYS A 257 6.78 20.61 16.26
N THR A 258 7.89 20.44 15.54
CA THR A 258 8.72 19.23 15.57
C THR A 258 10.10 19.57 16.11
N PHE A 259 10.70 18.62 16.83
CA PHE A 259 12.07 18.66 17.29
C PHE A 259 12.80 17.39 16.84
N VAL A 260 14.07 17.53 16.49
CA VAL A 260 14.97 16.38 16.32
C VAL A 260 15.64 16.11 17.67
N ASN A 261 15.66 14.86 18.09
CA ASN A 261 16.23 14.40 19.35
C ASN A 261 17.13 13.18 19.09
N GLY A 262 18.37 13.45 18.68
CA GLY A 262 19.27 12.41 18.16
C GLY A 262 18.63 11.72 16.95
N LEU A 263 18.40 10.41 17.08
CA LEU A 263 17.79 9.57 16.04
C LEU A 263 16.26 9.67 15.96
N GLU A 264 15.61 10.38 16.89
CA GLU A 264 14.15 10.50 16.96
C GLU A 264 13.64 11.86 16.47
N ALA A 265 12.39 11.86 16.01
CA ALA A 265 11.61 13.07 15.81
C ALA A 265 10.50 13.16 16.86
N ILE A 266 10.39 14.29 17.56
CA ILE A 266 9.35 14.56 18.54
C ILE A 266 8.39 15.60 17.97
N PHE A 267 7.13 15.22 17.82
CA PHE A 267 6.05 16.06 17.32
C PHE A 267 5.17 16.52 18.48
N ILE A 268 4.86 17.82 18.52
CA ILE A 268 3.97 18.40 19.52
C ILE A 268 2.67 18.84 18.88
N TYR A 269 1.57 18.42 19.48
CA TYR A 269 0.21 18.76 19.14
C TYR A 269 -0.51 19.36 20.33
N ARG A 270 -1.51 20.19 20.06
CA ARG A 270 -2.42 20.69 21.08
C ARG A 270 -3.86 20.49 20.68
N ALA A 271 -4.66 20.08 21.64
CA ALA A 271 -6.11 20.01 21.52
C ALA A 271 -6.71 21.42 21.51
N PRO A 272 -7.48 21.82 20.49
CA PRO A 272 -8.08 23.15 20.44
C PRO A 272 -9.12 23.38 21.54
N CYS A 273 -9.88 22.34 21.93
CA CYS A 273 -10.98 22.47 22.90
C CYS A 273 -10.53 22.56 24.37
N CYS A 274 -9.57 21.72 24.78
CA CYS A 274 -9.16 21.53 26.17
C CYS A 274 -7.72 22.01 26.43
N GLN A 275 -6.99 22.44 25.40
CA GLN A 275 -5.57 22.83 25.47
C GLN A 275 -4.60 21.74 25.99
N VAL A 276 -5.06 20.48 26.10
CA VAL A 276 -4.21 19.32 26.36
C VAL A 276 -3.13 19.22 25.28
N GLU A 277 -1.91 18.90 25.70
CA GLU A 277 -0.78 18.73 24.80
C GLU A 277 -0.46 17.25 24.60
N LEU A 278 -0.23 16.86 23.36
CA LEU A 278 0.23 15.54 22.97
C LEU A 278 1.63 15.67 22.39
N GLN A 279 2.59 14.95 22.98
CA GLN A 279 3.95 14.83 22.47
C GLN A 279 4.15 13.40 21.94
N VAL A 280 4.59 13.27 20.69
CA VAL A 280 4.78 11.98 20.00
C VAL A 280 6.24 11.88 19.57
N GLY A 281 7.01 11.03 20.25
CA GLY A 281 8.36 10.65 19.85
C GLY A 281 8.31 9.45 18.89
N ILE A 282 9.01 9.56 17.76
CA ILE A 282 9.06 8.51 16.74
C ILE A 282 10.52 8.29 16.33
N TYR A 283 10.99 7.05 16.47
CA TYR A 283 12.23 6.57 15.84
C TYR A 283 11.88 6.01 14.46
N PRO A 284 12.25 6.70 13.36
CA PRO A 284 11.81 6.32 12.02
C PRO A 284 12.47 5.04 11.50
N GLY A 285 13.61 4.62 12.05
CA GLY A 285 14.39 3.51 11.50
C GLY A 285 14.81 3.78 10.05
N ASN A 286 14.59 2.80 9.17
CA ASN A 286 14.89 2.89 7.73
C ASN A 286 13.82 3.65 6.91
N ARG A 287 12.78 4.18 7.56
CA ARG A 287 11.68 4.87 6.86
C ARG A 287 12.13 6.15 6.19
N GLN A 288 11.84 6.26 4.90
CA GLN A 288 12.15 7.43 4.10
C GLN A 288 10.92 8.32 3.98
N LYS A 289 11.10 9.62 4.18
CA LYS A 289 10.05 10.62 3.94
C LYS A 289 10.09 11.04 2.49
N PHE A 290 8.91 11.08 1.88
CA PHE A 290 8.76 11.46 0.50
C PHE A 290 7.66 12.53 0.39
N VAL A 291 7.87 13.55 -0.44
CA VAL A 291 6.88 14.61 -0.70
C VAL A 291 6.59 14.64 -2.18
N GLN A 292 5.32 14.45 -2.54
CA GLN A 292 4.89 14.54 -3.93
C GLN A 292 3.50 15.15 -4.02
N HIS A 293 3.31 16.10 -4.93
CA HIS A 293 2.04 16.82 -5.10
C HIS A 293 1.52 17.41 -3.77
N GLU A 294 2.42 18.03 -2.98
CA GLU A 294 2.13 18.60 -1.65
C GLU A 294 1.66 17.58 -0.59
N MET A 295 1.69 16.28 -0.91
CA MET A 295 1.35 15.20 0.00
C MET A 295 2.61 14.59 0.59
N HIS A 296 2.54 14.28 1.88
CA HIS A 296 3.61 13.61 2.61
C HIS A 296 3.34 12.11 2.66
N PHE A 297 4.33 11.33 2.22
CA PHE A 297 4.34 9.88 2.29
C PHE A 297 5.54 9.42 3.10
N VAL A 298 5.40 8.23 3.67
CA VAL A 298 6.49 7.47 4.25
C VAL A 298 6.59 6.16 3.53
N VAL A 299 7.81 5.81 3.16
CA VAL A 299 8.14 4.55 2.50
C VAL A 299 9.04 3.76 3.43
N GLU A 300 8.67 2.51 3.65
CA GLU A 300 9.48 1.53 4.36
C GLU A 300 9.80 0.39 3.40
N ASN A 301 11.09 0.09 3.25
CA ASN A 301 11.51 -1.09 2.49
C ASN A 301 11.44 -2.30 3.42
N TRP A 302 10.89 -3.38 2.89
CA TRP A 302 10.88 -4.67 3.57
C TRP A 302 12.30 -5.23 3.62
N ASP A 303 12.71 -5.72 4.79
CA ASP A 303 14.01 -6.36 4.94
C ASP A 303 13.90 -7.83 4.53
N ARG A 304 14.56 -8.18 3.42
CA ARG A 304 14.56 -9.53 2.87
C ARG A 304 15.33 -10.52 3.75
N GLU A 305 16.40 -10.09 4.40
CA GLU A 305 17.21 -10.97 5.24
C GLU A 305 16.46 -11.33 6.53
N SER A 306 15.75 -10.35 7.07
CA SER A 306 15.04 -10.50 8.33
C SER A 306 13.57 -10.92 8.18
N ASP A 307 13.02 -10.92 6.96
CA ASP A 307 11.63 -11.27 6.61
C ASP A 307 10.55 -10.35 7.24
N TYR A 308 10.91 -9.12 7.66
CA TYR A 308 9.98 -8.19 8.32
C TYR A 308 10.21 -6.70 7.97
N PHE A 309 9.21 -5.88 8.28
CA PHE A 309 9.34 -4.42 8.33
C PHE A 309 9.89 -4.01 9.70
N THR A 310 10.98 -3.23 9.70
CA THR A 310 11.73 -2.90 10.93
C THR A 310 10.95 -2.00 11.89
N PHE A 311 10.01 -1.21 11.38
CA PHE A 311 9.23 -0.31 12.20
C PHE A 311 7.99 -1.00 12.77
N ASN A 312 7.83 -0.94 14.08
CA ASN A 312 6.62 -1.33 14.77
C ASN A 312 6.19 -0.26 15.79
N ASP A 313 4.89 -0.04 15.95
CA ASP A 313 4.39 1.03 16.81
C ASP A 313 4.80 0.83 18.28
N SER A 314 4.93 -0.41 18.76
CA SER A 314 5.31 -0.72 20.15
C SER A 314 6.71 -0.25 20.52
N ASP A 315 7.68 -0.41 19.63
CA ASP A 315 9.09 -0.11 19.91
C ASP A 315 9.51 1.26 19.37
N ASN A 316 8.92 1.70 18.26
CA ASN A 316 9.32 2.91 17.54
C ASN A 316 8.51 4.16 17.92
N VAL A 317 7.41 4.03 18.68
CA VAL A 317 6.53 5.16 19.01
C VAL A 317 6.36 5.31 20.51
N LYS A 318 6.50 6.54 21.01
CA LYS A 318 6.15 6.88 22.38
C LYS A 318 5.30 8.14 22.41
N MET A 319 4.12 8.04 23.01
CA MET A 319 3.20 9.17 23.18
C MET A 319 3.12 9.59 24.65
N LYS A 320 3.07 10.89 24.89
CA LYS A 320 2.84 11.50 26.21
C LYS A 320 1.70 12.51 26.11
N ILE A 321 0.69 12.33 26.95
CA ILE A 321 -0.40 13.29 27.11
C ILE A 321 -0.10 14.13 28.34
N LEU A 322 -0.10 15.45 28.17
CA LEU A 322 0.24 16.41 29.21
C LEU A 322 -0.98 17.28 29.53
N PRO A 323 -1.10 17.71 30.80
CA PRO A 323 -2.25 18.52 31.23
C PRO A 323 -2.35 19.83 30.45
N PRO A 324 -3.54 20.45 30.42
CA PRO A 324 -3.77 21.73 29.74
C PRO A 324 -2.77 22.81 30.13
N ARG A 325 -2.27 23.55 29.13
CA ARG A 325 -1.49 24.77 29.32
C ARG A 325 -2.09 25.94 28.57
N PHE A 326 -2.52 26.95 29.30
CA PHE A 326 -3.18 28.15 28.77
C PHE A 326 -2.21 29.29 28.44
N ASP A 327 -0.93 29.16 28.78
CA ASP A 327 0.13 30.14 28.49
C ASP A 327 0.59 30.13 27.01
N GLY A 328 0.00 29.26 26.19
CA GLY A 328 0.32 29.13 24.77
C GLY A 328 1.64 28.41 24.49
N LYS A 329 2.53 28.21 25.48
CA LYS A 329 3.87 27.67 25.27
C LYS A 329 3.86 26.13 25.34
N PRO A 330 4.60 25.43 24.47
CA PRO A 330 4.75 23.98 24.59
C PRO A 330 5.38 23.59 25.92
N SER A 331 5.01 22.42 26.45
CA SER A 331 5.73 21.86 27.60
C SER A 331 7.19 21.55 27.22
N LEU A 332 8.09 21.62 28.21
CA LEU A 332 9.48 21.25 27.99
C LEU A 332 9.57 19.78 27.54
N VAL A 333 10.32 19.56 26.48
CA VAL A 333 10.62 18.24 25.94
C VAL A 333 11.97 17.82 26.51
N CYS A 334 12.03 16.70 27.24
CA CYS A 334 13.30 16.10 27.62
C CYS A 334 14.00 15.57 26.36
N ARG A 335 15.19 16.10 26.07
CA ARG A 335 16.00 15.77 24.88
C ARG A 335 17.34 15.12 25.24
N ASP A 336 17.49 14.73 26.50
CA ASP A 336 18.76 14.19 26.98
C ASP A 336 18.98 12.76 26.50
N ARG A 337 17.90 12.06 26.13
CA ARG A 337 17.93 10.70 25.58
C ARG A 337 16.73 10.42 24.67
N PRO A 338 16.83 9.42 23.78
CA PRO A 338 15.69 8.89 23.03
C PRO A 338 14.58 8.38 23.97
N TRP A 339 13.33 8.43 23.52
CA TRP A 339 12.14 8.04 24.29
C TRP A 339 11.63 6.65 23.96
N THR A 340 11.88 6.19 22.74
CA THR A 340 11.36 4.94 22.17
C THR A 340 12.34 3.80 22.46
N THR A 341 11.84 2.57 22.59
CA THR A 341 12.70 1.41 22.85
C THR A 341 13.71 1.24 21.72
N ALA A 342 13.25 1.35 20.47
CA ALA A 342 14.10 1.25 19.29
C ALA A 342 15.15 2.37 19.23
N GLY A 343 14.77 3.62 19.53
CA GLY A 343 15.71 4.74 19.57
C GLY A 343 16.78 4.60 20.66
N ILE A 344 16.40 4.09 21.84
CA ILE A 344 17.35 3.81 22.94
C ILE A 344 18.35 2.72 22.53
N ASN A 345 17.87 1.64 21.89
CA ASN A 345 18.73 0.55 21.45
C ASN A 345 19.69 0.99 20.33
N ALA A 346 19.20 1.76 19.36
CA ALA A 346 20.01 2.29 18.27
C ALA A 346 21.14 3.20 18.79
N ALA A 347 20.85 4.09 19.74
CA ALA A 347 21.87 4.95 20.34
C ALA A 347 22.98 4.15 21.04
N LYS A 348 22.63 3.07 21.77
CA LYS A 348 23.62 2.18 22.39
C LYS A 348 24.50 1.46 21.37
N MET A 349 23.93 1.06 20.24
CA MET A 349 24.70 0.40 19.18
C MET A 349 25.69 1.37 18.52
N GLU A 350 25.30 2.64 18.30
CA GLU A 350 26.21 3.67 17.79
C GLU A 350 27.38 3.94 18.74
N GLU A 351 27.11 4.01 20.05
CA GLU A 351 28.15 4.15 21.09
C GLU A 351 29.14 2.98 21.06
N GLN A 352 28.65 1.74 21.05
CA GLN A 352 29.49 0.53 20.99
C GLN A 352 30.33 0.45 19.70
N PHE A 353 29.74 0.82 18.56
CA PHE A 353 30.46 0.82 17.29
C PHE A 353 31.55 1.89 17.27
N ALA A 354 31.28 3.08 17.82
CA ALA A 354 32.28 4.14 17.95
C ALA A 354 33.46 3.72 18.85
N GLU A 355 33.17 3.05 19.96
CA GLU A 355 34.22 2.47 20.82
C GLU A 355 35.07 1.44 20.07
N TYR A 356 34.45 0.51 19.35
CA TYR A 356 35.15 -0.52 18.56
C TYR A 356 36.04 0.08 17.45
N MET A 357 35.57 1.11 16.76
CA MET A 357 36.34 1.78 15.71
C MET A 357 37.54 2.56 16.27
N ASN A 358 37.41 3.12 17.47
CA ASN A 358 38.50 3.82 18.16
C ASN A 358 39.57 2.86 18.69
N VAL A 359 39.21 1.62 19.05
CA VAL A 359 40.19 0.59 19.47
C VAL A 359 41.00 0.04 18.28
N ASN A 360 40.42 -0.03 17.08
CA ASN A 360 41.08 -0.58 15.88
C ASN A 360 41.85 0.45 15.04
N THR A 361 41.91 1.70 15.48
CA THR A 361 42.70 2.77 14.84
C THR A 361 43.94 3.17 15.65
N MET A 362 44.17 2.53 16.80
CA MET A 362 45.43 2.53 17.54
C MET A 362 46.21 1.26 17.24
#